data_AF-A0A9P7VBC6-F1
#
_entry.id   AF-A0A9P7VBC6-F1
#
_cell.length_a   1.000
_cell.length_b   1.000
_cell.length_c   1.000
_cell.angle_alpha   90.00
_cell.angle_beta   90.00
_cell.angle_gamma   90.00
#
_symmetry.space_group_name_H-M   'P 1'
#
loop_
_entity.id
_entity.type
_entity.pdbx_description
1 polymer ?
#
loop_
_entity_poly.entity_id
_entity_poly.type
_entity_poly.pdbx_seq_one_letter_code
_entity_poly.pdbx_strand_id
1 'polypeptide(L)'
;MAPPTPVYSKAEIAKRYAKILETPEEHECTLMLLTQYECTFKIDSERRQAPKILCMPFKRLFQRCQITVMEKVDGHKVQTKKWINIEVTDETTNEELFKNEEYRDQVAEFKGAEQDLKRLMEEE
;
A
#
# COMPACT_ATOMS: atom_id res chain seq x y z
N MET A 1 5.74 -9.20 -25.20
CA MET A 1 4.66 -8.79 -24.27
C MET A 1 5.06 -9.25 -22.88
N ALA A 2 5.08 -8.37 -21.87
CA ALA A 2 5.37 -8.78 -20.50
C ALA A 2 4.16 -9.57 -19.93
N PRO A 3 4.40 -10.59 -19.09
CA PRO A 3 3.31 -11.30 -18.44
C PRO A 3 2.54 -10.36 -17.49
N PRO A 4 1.25 -10.63 -17.23
CA PRO A 4 0.47 -9.84 -16.29
C PRO A 4 1.12 -9.87 -14.90
N THR A 5 1.24 -8.70 -14.27
CA THR A 5 1.73 -8.60 -12.90
C THR A 5 0.60 -9.06 -11.95
N PRO A 6 0.82 -10.09 -11.13
CA PRO A 6 -0.19 -10.55 -10.19
C PRO A 6 -0.41 -9.50 -9.10
N VAL A 7 -1.68 -9.22 -8.81
CA VAL A 7 -2.10 -8.34 -7.70
C VAL A 7 -2.56 -9.25 -6.56
N TYR A 8 -1.98 -9.05 -5.37
CA TYR A 8 -2.28 -9.84 -4.18
C TYR A 8 -3.00 -8.97 -3.15
N SER A 9 -4.01 -9.55 -2.51
CA SER A 9 -4.63 -8.99 -1.31
C SER A 9 -3.72 -9.10 -0.09
N LYS A 10 -4.00 -8.31 0.95
CA LYS A 10 -3.27 -8.36 2.23
C LYS A 10 -3.26 -9.78 2.84
N ALA A 11 -4.38 -10.49 2.80
CA ALA A 11 -4.49 -11.86 3.31
C ALA A 11 -3.62 -12.85 2.52
N GLU A 12 -3.54 -12.69 1.20
CA GLU A 12 -2.67 -13.52 0.36
C GLU A 12 -1.19 -13.24 0.61
N ILE A 13 -0.81 -11.97 0.79
CA ILE A 13 0.55 -11.58 1.15
C ILE A 13 0.94 -12.21 2.49
N ALA A 14 0.09 -12.07 3.52
CA ALA A 14 0.32 -12.64 4.83
C ALA A 14 0.50 -14.16 4.76
N LYS A 15 -0.38 -14.87 4.03
CA LYS A 15 -0.27 -16.33 3.86
C LYS A 15 0.98 -16.73 3.09
N ARG A 16 1.34 -16.01 2.03
CA ARG A 16 2.45 -16.35 1.14
C ARG A 16 3.81 -16.13 1.79
N TYR A 17 3.93 -15.08 2.59
CA TYR A 17 5.19 -14.65 3.19
C TYR A 17 5.23 -14.84 4.70
N ALA A 18 4.25 -15.54 5.31
CA ALA A 18 4.16 -15.79 6.75
C ALA A 18 5.51 -16.17 7.38
N LYS A 19 6.17 -17.19 6.84
CA LYS A 19 7.48 -17.65 7.35
C LYS A 19 8.55 -16.55 7.35
N ILE A 20 8.62 -15.76 6.28
CA ILE A 20 9.61 -14.69 6.14
C ILE A 20 9.32 -13.56 7.13
N LEU A 21 8.03 -13.27 7.37
CA LEU A 21 7.59 -12.24 8.31
C LEU A 21 7.70 -12.69 9.77
N GLU A 22 7.62 -13.99 10.05
CA GLU A 22 7.81 -14.58 11.38
C GLU A 22 9.29 -14.63 11.77
N THR A 23 10.20 -14.89 10.82
CA THR A 23 11.66 -14.94 11.06
C THR A 23 12.45 -13.96 10.18
N PRO A 24 12.22 -12.64 10.31
CA PRO A 24 12.83 -11.64 9.43
C PRO A 24 14.37 -11.62 9.50
N GLU A 25 14.95 -12.01 10.63
CA GLU A 25 16.41 -12.05 10.81
C GLU A 25 17.09 -13.15 9.99
N GLU A 26 16.39 -14.24 9.69
CA GLU A 26 16.91 -15.34 8.85
C GLU A 26 16.97 -14.96 7.36
N HIS A 27 16.29 -13.88 6.98
CA HIS A 27 16.09 -13.44 5.60
C HIS A 27 16.70 -12.07 5.29
N GLU A 28 17.66 -11.61 6.11
CA GLU A 28 18.34 -10.31 5.94
C GLU A 28 17.35 -9.15 5.72
N CYS A 29 16.21 -9.20 6.42
CA CYS A 29 15.13 -8.25 6.16
C CYS A 29 15.43 -6.86 6.73
N THR A 30 15.07 -5.82 5.97
CA THR A 30 15.16 -4.42 6.39
C THR A 30 13.82 -3.72 6.22
N LEU A 31 13.44 -2.90 7.21
CA LEU A 31 12.21 -2.11 7.14
C LEU A 31 12.46 -0.86 6.28
N MET A 32 11.64 -0.68 5.26
CA MET A 32 11.67 0.44 4.33
C MET A 32 10.36 1.22 4.44
N LEU A 33 10.47 2.54 4.37
CA LEU A 33 9.34 3.47 4.38
C LEU A 33 9.25 4.19 3.03
N LEU A 34 8.03 4.31 2.51
CA LEU A 34 7.71 5.15 1.36
C LEU A 34 6.53 6.05 1.74
N THR A 35 6.70 7.36 1.62
CA THR A 35 5.58 8.31 1.74
C THR A 35 5.05 8.62 0.35
N GLN A 36 3.77 8.33 0.13
CA GLN A 36 3.05 8.66 -1.11
C GLN A 36 1.89 9.60 -0.75
N TYR A 37 1.47 10.46 -1.67
CA TYR A 37 0.26 11.25 -1.45
C TYR A 37 -0.95 10.49 -1.99
N GLU A 38 -1.88 10.15 -1.11
CA GLU A 38 -3.18 9.62 -1.51
C GLU A 38 -4.12 10.79 -1.75
N CYS A 39 -4.77 10.82 -2.92
CA CYS A 39 -5.59 11.94 -3.35
C CYS A 39 -7.03 11.49 -3.58
N THR A 40 -7.98 12.32 -3.16
CA THR A 40 -9.41 12.19 -3.40
C THR A 40 -9.97 13.45 -4.07
N PHE A 41 -11.19 13.37 -4.56
CA PHE A 41 -11.90 14.45 -5.21
C PHE A 41 -13.13 14.84 -4.41
N LYS A 42 -13.19 16.10 -4.00
CA LYS A 42 -14.40 16.70 -3.46
C LYS A 42 -15.23 17.25 -4.62
N ILE A 43 -16.32 16.56 -4.91
CA ILE A 43 -17.26 16.92 -5.96
C ILE A 43 -18.41 17.72 -5.33
N ASP A 44 -18.71 18.88 -5.90
CA ASP A 44 -19.92 19.61 -5.57
C ASP A 44 -21.12 18.92 -6.24
N SER A 45 -22.08 18.44 -5.46
CA SER A 45 -23.28 17.75 -5.94
C SER A 45 -24.14 18.63 -6.86
N GLU A 46 -24.05 19.96 -6.74
CA GLU A 46 -24.72 20.89 -7.64
C GLU A 46 -23.86 21.28 -8.86
N ARG A 47 -22.62 20.76 -8.97
CA ARG A 47 -21.62 21.06 -10.01
C ARG A 47 -21.40 22.56 -10.24
N ARG A 48 -21.64 23.41 -9.23
CA ARG A 48 -21.49 24.87 -9.34
C ARG A 48 -20.04 25.29 -9.22
N GLN A 49 -19.21 24.46 -8.59
CA GLN A 49 -17.77 24.69 -8.47
C GLN A 49 -16.97 23.55 -9.13
N ALA A 50 -15.76 23.90 -9.58
CA ALA A 50 -14.78 22.91 -10.03
C ALA A 50 -14.44 21.94 -8.88
N PRO A 51 -14.26 20.65 -9.18
CA PRO A 51 -13.91 19.66 -8.16
C PRO A 51 -12.57 20.03 -7.51
N LYS A 52 -12.50 19.90 -6.18
CA LYS A 52 -11.28 20.14 -5.42
C LYS A 52 -10.52 18.83 -5.24
N ILE A 53 -9.22 18.87 -5.47
CA ILE A 53 -8.33 17.73 -5.22
C ILE A 53 -7.77 17.86 -3.82
N LEU A 54 -7.98 16.85 -2.99
CA LEU A 54 -7.45 16.77 -1.63
C LEU A 54 -6.41 15.67 -1.59
N CYS A 55 -5.18 15.97 -1.20
CA CYS A 55 -4.09 14.98 -1.12
C CYS A 55 -3.51 14.95 0.29
N MET A 56 -3.38 13.76 0.85
CA MET A 56 -2.83 13.53 2.19
C MET A 56 -1.57 12.66 2.12
N PRO A 57 -0.52 12.96 2.89
CA PRO A 57 0.66 12.12 2.95
C PRO A 57 0.31 10.79 3.65
N PHE A 58 0.55 9.68 2.95
CA PHE A 58 0.29 8.33 3.41
C PHE A 58 1.60 7.54 3.43
N LYS A 59 1.95 7.03 4.60
CA LYS A 59 3.11 6.16 4.82
C LYS A 59 2.76 4.73 4.41
N ARG A 60 3.58 4.13 3.56
CA ARG A 60 3.59 2.69 3.27
C ARG A 60 4.86 2.06 3.78
N LEU A 61 4.72 0.92 4.46
CA LEU A 61 5.82 0.17 5.05
C LEU A 61 6.06 -1.10 4.26
N PHE A 62 7.33 -1.38 3.99
CA PHE A 62 7.76 -2.56 3.27
C PHE A 62 8.86 -3.27 4.05
N GLN A 63 8.73 -4.58 4.21
CA GLN A 63 9.83 -5.43 4.62
C GLN A 63 10.59 -5.87 3.37
N ARG A 64 11.82 -5.38 3.19
CA ARG A 64 12.71 -5.79 2.10
C ARG A 64 13.57 -6.96 2.56
N CYS A 65 13.31 -8.14 2.03
CA CYS A 65 13.94 -9.39 2.44
C CYS A 65 14.70 -10.06 1.30
N GLN A 66 15.77 -10.79 1.62
CA GLN A 66 16.47 -11.66 0.70
C GLN A 66 15.97 -13.09 0.83
N ILE A 67 15.45 -13.63 -0.25
CA ILE A 67 14.93 -15.00 -0.31
C ILE A 67 15.74 -15.85 -1.27
N THR A 68 15.87 -17.14 -0.97
CA THR A 68 16.43 -18.13 -1.90
C THR A 68 15.33 -18.65 -2.81
N VAL A 69 15.52 -18.51 -4.12
CA VAL A 69 14.61 -19.01 -5.14
C VAL A 69 15.31 -20.06 -6.01
N MET A 70 14.54 -21.04 -6.47
CA MET A 70 15.01 -22.05 -7.41
C MET A 70 14.64 -21.59 -8.83
N GLU A 71 15.64 -21.16 -9.60
CA GLU A 71 15.46 -20.74 -10.98
C GLU A 71 16.02 -21.79 -11.94
N LYS A 72 15.40 -21.93 -13.11
CA LYS A 72 15.96 -22.76 -14.19
C LYS A 72 16.83 -21.88 -15.07
N VAL A 73 18.13 -22.12 -15.05
CA VAL A 73 19.12 -21.49 -15.94
C VAL A 73 19.69 -22.60 -16.81
N ASP A 74 19.56 -22.45 -18.13
CA ASP A 74 20.03 -23.44 -19.13
C ASP A 74 19.57 -24.88 -18.87
N GLY A 75 18.32 -25.04 -18.43
CA GLY A 75 17.72 -26.35 -18.13
C GLY A 75 18.07 -26.92 -16.75
N HIS A 76 19.03 -26.33 -16.03
CA HIS A 76 19.43 -26.75 -14.68
C HIS A 76 18.76 -25.89 -13.61
N LYS A 77 18.37 -26.52 -12.49
CA LYS A 77 17.85 -25.80 -11.32
C LYS A 77 19.02 -25.25 -10.52
N VAL A 78 19.08 -23.93 -10.38
CA VAL A 78 20.10 -23.20 -9.62
C VAL A 78 19.43 -22.45 -8.47
N GLN A 79 20.06 -22.44 -7.30
CA GLN A 79 19.65 -21.60 -6.18
C GLN A 79 20.20 -20.19 -6.38
N THR A 80 19.32 -19.20 -6.43
CA THR A 80 19.69 -17.79 -6.52
C THR A 80 19.07 -17.02 -5.35
N LYS A 81 19.77 -15.97 -4.90
CA LYS A 81 19.28 -15.05 -3.88
C LYS A 81 18.58 -13.87 -4.58
N LYS A 82 17.36 -13.55 -4.15
CA LYS A 82 16.56 -12.46 -4.71
C LYS A 82 16.00 -11.57 -3.61
N TRP A 83 16.09 -10.26 -3.82
CA TRP A 83 15.42 -9.28 -2.97
C TRP A 83 13.95 -9.15 -3.35
N ILE A 84 13.08 -9.20 -2.35
CA ILE A 84 11.65 -8.93 -2.48
C ILE A 84 11.23 -7.85 -1.50
N ASN A 85 10.21 -7.06 -1.87
CA ASN A 85 9.58 -6.09 -0.99
C ASN A 85 8.20 -6.63 -0.64
N ILE A 86 7.93 -6.82 0.65
CA ILE A 86 6.65 -7.28 1.18
C ILE A 86 5.99 -6.09 1.85
N GLU A 87 4.83 -5.65 1.35
CA GLU A 87 4.09 -4.59 2.01
C GLU A 87 3.53 -5.08 3.35
N VAL A 88 3.86 -4.35 4.42
CA VAL A 88 3.43 -4.61 5.80
C VAL A 88 2.63 -3.43 6.37
N THR A 89 2.17 -2.51 5.51
CA THR A 89 1.30 -1.40 5.88
C THR A 89 0.02 -1.92 6.57
N ASP A 90 -0.34 -1.29 7.67
CA ASP A 90 -1.56 -1.60 8.43
C ASP A 90 -2.32 -0.34 8.86
N GLU A 91 -3.43 -0.54 9.56
CA GLU A 91 -4.31 0.52 10.06
C GLU A 91 -3.62 1.45 11.07
N THR A 92 -2.55 0.98 11.73
CA THR A 92 -1.82 1.75 12.74
C THR A 92 -0.69 2.57 12.13
N THR A 93 -0.22 2.20 10.94
CA THR A 93 0.94 2.82 10.26
C THR A 93 0.81 4.34 10.09
N ASN A 94 -0.42 4.83 9.90
CA ASN A 94 -0.72 6.24 9.71
C ASN A 94 -1.54 6.85 10.86
N GLU A 95 -1.66 6.15 11.99
CA GLU A 95 -2.54 6.58 13.10
C GLU A 95 -2.21 7.98 13.62
N GLU A 96 -0.92 8.34 13.64
CA GLU A 96 -0.45 9.68 14.03
C GLU A 96 -1.03 10.79 13.16
N LEU A 97 -1.21 10.55 11.86
CA LEU A 97 -1.82 11.53 10.95
C LEU A 97 -3.25 11.83 11.36
N PHE A 98 -3.99 10.83 11.84
CA PHE A 98 -5.37 10.95 12.28
C PHE A 98 -5.51 11.56 13.68
N LYS A 99 -4.45 11.50 14.50
CA LYS A 99 -4.42 12.02 15.88
C LYS A 99 -3.86 13.44 15.96
N ASN A 100 -3.10 13.88 14.97
CA ASN A 100 -2.49 15.20 14.98
C ASN A 100 -3.54 16.31 14.78
N GLU A 101 -3.64 17.23 15.74
CA GLU A 101 -4.58 18.36 15.70
C GLU A 101 -4.38 19.26 14.48
N GLU A 102 -3.14 19.40 14.00
CA GLU A 102 -2.79 20.20 12.82
C GLU A 102 -3.48 19.70 11.54
N TYR A 103 -3.65 18.38 11.42
CA TYR A 103 -4.22 17.74 10.23
C TYR A 103 -5.69 17.38 10.41
N ARG A 104 -6.30 17.68 11.56
CA ARG A 104 -7.66 17.25 11.91
C ARG A 104 -8.69 17.64 10.85
N ASP A 105 -8.66 18.90 10.41
CA ASP A 105 -9.61 19.42 9.43
C ASP A 105 -9.41 18.81 8.04
N GLN A 106 -8.14 18.66 7.63
CA GLN A 106 -7.78 18.06 6.34
C GLN A 106 -8.17 16.57 6.29
N VAL A 107 -7.95 15.84 7.38
CA VAL A 107 -8.35 14.44 7.54
C VAL A 107 -9.87 14.30 7.50
N ALA A 108 -10.61 15.16 8.20
CA ALA A 108 -12.07 15.13 8.20
C ALA A 108 -12.63 15.44 6.81
N GLU A 109 -12.06 16.44 6.12
CA GLU A 109 -12.43 16.78 4.76
C GLU A 109 -12.14 15.64 3.77
N PHE A 110 -10.96 15.03 3.86
CA PHE A 110 -10.57 13.89 3.03
C PHE A 110 -11.50 12.69 3.22
N LYS A 111 -11.80 12.32 4.48
CA LYS A 111 -12.73 11.21 4.78
C LYS A 111 -14.13 11.49 4.26
N GLY A 112 -14.61 12.72 4.38
CA GLY A 112 -15.90 13.13 3.84
C GLY A 112 -15.95 13.00 2.32
N ALA A 113 -14.92 13.50 1.63
CA ALA A 113 -14.82 13.41 0.17
C ALA A 113 -14.77 11.95 -0.33
N GLU A 114 -14.04 11.07 0.36
CA GLU A 114 -14.01 9.62 0.03
C GLU A 114 -15.38 8.94 0.21
N GLN A 115 -16.11 9.29 1.27
CA GLN A 115 -17.46 8.76 1.48
C GLN A 115 -18.44 9.23 0.40
N ASP A 116 -18.37 10.51 0.03
CA ASP A 116 -19.20 11.08 -1.04
C ASP A 116 -18.86 10.45 -2.39
N LEU A 117 -17.58 10.29 -2.72
CA LEU A 117 -17.12 9.64 -3.94
C LEU A 117 -17.59 8.18 -4.01
N LYS A 118 -17.46 7.43 -2.91
CA LYS A 118 -17.93 6.05 -2.83
C LYS A 118 -19.43 5.96 -3.10
N ARG A 119 -20.25 6.84 -2.48
CA ARG A 119 -21.69 6.88 -2.73
C ARG A 119 -22.00 7.14 -4.20
N LEU A 120 -21.32 8.09 -4.82
CA LEU A 120 -21.50 8.41 -6.24
C LEU A 120 -21.17 7.20 -7.13
N MET A 121 -20.10 6.47 -6.84
CA MET A 121 -19.73 5.26 -7.60
C MET A 121 -20.69 4.09 -7.41
N GLU A 122 -21.41 4.03 -6.29
CA GLU A 122 -22.44 3.00 -6.04
C GLU A 122 -23.80 3.34 -6.67
N GLU A 123 -24.04 4.62 -6.96
CA GLU A 123 -25.25 5.12 -7.63
C GLU A 123 -25.16 5.09 -9.19
N GLU A 124 -23.96 4.91 -9.76
CA GLU A 124 -23.69 4.67 -11.20
C GLU A 124 -23.79 3.18 -11.60
#